data_AF-A0A354XHB2-F1
#
_entry.id   AF-A0A354XHB2-F1
#
_cell.length_a   1.000
_cell.length_b   1.000
_cell.length_c   1.000
_cell.angle_alpha   90.00
_cell.angle_beta   90.00
_cell.angle_gamma   90.00
#
_symmetry.space_group_name_H-M   'P 1'
#
loop_
_entity.id
_entity.type
_entity.pdbx_description
1 polymer ?
#
loop_
_entity_poly.entity_id
_entity_poly.type
_entity_poly.pdbx_seq_one_letter_code
_entity_poly.pdbx_strand_id
1 'polypeptide(L)'
;QARETFRDDIDRQQLALTTSVLKLEAGGRDTQERVAQWLEQHAELHRRWCRLIDEVRGGSEGGFALFAVAVRELVDLAESDSKA
;
A
#
# COMPACT_ATOMS: atom_id res chain seq x y z
N GLN A 1 5.66 -12.69 -18.31
CA GLN A 1 4.34 -12.96 -17.72
C GLN A 1 4.25 -12.51 -16.27
N ALA A 2 4.92 -13.13 -15.29
CA ALA A 2 4.74 -12.73 -13.89
C ALA A 2 5.09 -11.26 -13.55
N ARG A 3 6.13 -10.69 -14.18
CA ARG A 3 6.49 -9.26 -13.99
C ARG A 3 5.43 -8.28 -14.50
N GLU A 4 4.66 -8.68 -15.51
CA GLU A 4 3.58 -7.88 -16.08
C GLU A 4 2.36 -7.94 -15.17
N THR A 5 1.97 -9.15 -14.74
CA THR A 5 0.92 -9.35 -13.73
C THR A 5 1.15 -8.54 -12.46
N PHE A 6 2.39 -8.55 -11.95
CA PHE A 6 2.73 -7.74 -10.77
C PHE A 6 2.64 -6.24 -11.00
N ARG A 7 2.95 -5.77 -12.21
CA ARG A 7 2.81 -4.36 -12.56
C ARG A 7 1.33 -3.97 -12.55
N ASP A 8 0.50 -4.78 -13.20
CA ASP A 8 -0.95 -4.58 -13.23
C ASP A 8 -1.56 -4.59 -11.82
N ASP A 9 -1.07 -5.47 -10.95
CA ASP A 9 -1.51 -5.53 -9.55
C ASP A 9 -1.09 -4.29 -8.77
N ILE A 10 0.14 -3.77 -8.97
CA ILE A 10 0.60 -2.52 -8.35
C ILE A 10 -0.23 -1.33 -8.84
N ASP A 11 -0.49 -1.23 -10.13
CA ASP A 11 -1.32 -0.16 -10.70
C ASP A 11 -2.73 -0.20 -10.11
N ARG A 12 -3.30 -1.40 -9.93
CA ARG A 12 -4.59 -1.58 -9.25
C ARG A 12 -4.52 -1.12 -7.78
N GLN A 13 -3.47 -1.47 -7.04
CA GLN A 13 -3.35 -1.05 -5.65
C GLN A 13 -3.13 0.46 -5.51
N GLN A 14 -2.42 1.09 -6.42
CA GLN A 14 -2.27 2.54 -6.43
C GLN A 14 -3.62 3.25 -6.61
N LEU A 15 -4.47 2.74 -7.50
CA LEU A 15 -5.83 3.26 -7.67
C LEU A 15 -6.69 3.04 -6.41
N ALA A 16 -6.59 1.86 -5.80
CA ALA A 16 -7.32 1.54 -4.58
C ALA A 16 -6.92 2.44 -3.41
N LEU A 17 -5.61 2.66 -3.19
CA LEU A 17 -5.09 3.59 -2.18
C LEU A 17 -5.56 5.02 -2.42
N THR A 18 -5.48 5.49 -3.67
CA THR A 18 -5.96 6.83 -4.02
C THR A 18 -7.44 6.98 -3.69
N THR A 19 -8.24 5.96 -4.00
CA THR A 19 -9.68 5.95 -3.69
C THR A 19 -9.94 5.92 -2.19
N SER A 20 -9.21 5.10 -1.43
CA SER A 20 -9.32 5.02 0.03
C SER A 20 -8.98 6.35 0.69
N VAL A 21 -7.87 6.99 0.30
CA VAL A 21 -7.51 8.34 0.76
C VAL A 21 -8.62 9.34 0.42
N LEU A 22 -9.16 9.35 -0.80
CA LEU A 22 -10.21 10.29 -1.21
C LEU A 22 -11.55 10.07 -0.49
N LYS A 23 -11.87 8.83 -0.12
CA LYS A 23 -13.06 8.46 0.66
C LYS A 23 -12.94 8.80 2.13
N LEU A 24 -11.73 9.10 2.62
CA LEU A 24 -11.56 9.58 3.98
C LEU A 24 -12.36 10.87 4.15
N GLU A 25 -13.38 10.81 5.02
CA GLU A 25 -14.15 11.96 5.52
C GLU A 25 -13.22 12.83 6.40
N ALA A 26 -12.21 13.41 5.77
CA ALA A 26 -11.28 14.33 6.39
C ALA A 26 -11.89 15.72 6.36
N GLY A 27 -12.01 16.35 7.53
CA GLY A 27 -12.57 17.70 7.70
C GLY A 27 -11.76 18.82 7.02
N GLY A 28 -10.58 18.50 6.46
CA GLY A 28 -9.70 19.44 5.75
C GLY A 28 -9.91 19.43 4.23
N ARG A 29 -9.87 20.61 3.59
CA ARG A 29 -9.88 20.73 2.12
C ARG A 29 -8.51 20.41 1.51
N ASP A 30 -7.45 20.39 2.31
CA ASP A 30 -6.10 20.16 1.83
C ASP A 30 -5.82 18.67 1.58
N THR A 31 -5.23 18.38 0.42
CA THR A 31 -4.93 17.02 0.01
C THR A 31 -3.79 16.41 0.82
N GLN A 32 -2.79 17.20 1.22
CA GLN A 32 -1.67 16.71 2.02
C GLN A 32 -2.12 16.37 3.43
N GLU A 33 -2.96 17.20 4.05
CA GLU A 33 -3.57 16.91 5.35
C GLU A 33 -4.38 15.60 5.31
N ARG A 34 -5.17 15.38 4.25
CA ARG A 34 -5.94 14.13 4.07
C ARG A 34 -5.03 12.91 3.96
N VAL A 35 -3.93 13.00 3.20
CA VAL A 35 -2.94 11.92 3.08
C VAL A 35 -2.25 11.67 4.42
N ALA A 36 -1.85 12.71 5.14
CA ALA A 36 -1.20 12.59 6.44
C ALA A 36 -2.13 11.90 7.46
N GLN A 37 -3.39 12.35 7.53
CA GLN A 37 -4.39 11.75 8.40
C GLN A 37 -4.66 10.27 8.04
N TRP A 38 -4.72 9.96 6.75
CA TRP A 38 -4.88 8.59 6.29
C TRP A 38 -3.68 7.71 6.70
N LEU A 39 -2.45 8.22 6.54
CA LEU A 39 -1.23 7.51 6.96
C LEU A 39 -1.16 7.32 8.48
N GLU A 40 -1.65 8.27 9.27
CA GLU A 40 -1.74 8.12 10.73
C GLU A 40 -2.69 6.99 11.12
N GLN A 41 -3.86 6.90 10.49
CA GLN A 41 -4.81 5.80 10.72
C GLN A 41 -4.25 4.44 10.33
N HIS A 42 -3.40 4.40 9.30
CA HIS A 42 -2.81 3.18 8.74
C HIS A 42 -1.34 2.96 9.12
N ALA A 43 -0.86 3.63 10.16
CA ALA A 43 0.57 3.75 10.46
C ALA A 43 1.28 2.40 10.68
N GLU A 44 0.60 1.40 11.23
CA GLU A 44 1.16 0.05 11.42
C GLU A 44 1.28 -0.73 10.10
N LEU A 45 0.24 -0.71 9.27
CA LEU A 45 0.23 -1.36 7.95
C LEU A 45 1.26 -0.71 7.02
N HIS A 46 1.32 0.62 7.00
CA HIS A 46 2.31 1.37 6.24
C HIS A 46 3.74 1.03 6.70
N ARG A 47 4.02 1.03 8.02
CA ARG A 47 5.35 0.64 8.54
C ARG A 47 5.74 -0.78 8.15
N ARG A 48 4.80 -1.72 8.23
CA ARG A 48 5.04 -3.12 7.83
C ARG A 48 5.36 -3.23 6.35
N TRP A 49 4.61 -2.53 5.51
CA TRP A 49 4.87 -2.48 4.07
C TRP A 49 6.24 -1.88 3.75
N CYS A 50 6.63 -0.77 4.38
CA CYS A 50 7.96 -0.18 4.18
C CYS A 50 9.10 -1.16 4.53
N ARG A 51 9.00 -1.90 5.65
CA ARG A 51 10.01 -2.91 6.02
C ARG A 51 10.15 -4.00 4.95
N LEU A 52 9.05 -4.49 4.40
CA LEU A 52 9.08 -5.49 3.34
C LEU A 52 9.76 -4.96 2.07
N ILE A 53 9.54 -3.69 1.72
CA ILE A 53 10.22 -3.07 0.58
C ILE A 53 11.73 -2.96 0.84
N ASP A 54 12.15 -2.63 2.06
CA ASP A 54 13.58 -2.61 2.42
C ASP A 54 14.21 -4.01 2.34
N GLU A 55 13.50 -5.05 2.78
CA GLU A 55 13.94 -6.44 2.65
C GLU A 55 14.06 -6.88 1.17
N VAL A 56 13.08 -6.49 0.33
CA VAL A 56 13.13 -6.75 -1.12
C VAL A 56 14.34 -6.07 -1.77
N ARG A 57 14.64 -4.83 -1.37
CA ARG A 57 15.82 -4.08 -1.87
C ARG A 57 17.15 -4.63 -1.34
N GLY A 58 17.15 -5.26 -0.18
CA GLY A 58 18.31 -5.87 0.46
C GLY A 58 18.87 -7.12 -0.23
N GLY A 59 18.19 -7.66 -1.25
CA GLY A 59 18.74 -8.72 -2.11
C GLY A 59 18.71 -10.14 -1.53
N SER A 60 17.80 -10.43 -0.60
CA SER A 60 17.66 -11.76 0.02
C SER A 60 17.38 -12.88 -1.00
N GLU A 61 17.98 -14.07 -0.78
CA GLU A 61 17.64 -15.31 -1.49
C GLU A 61 16.17 -15.68 -1.20
N GLY A 62 15.28 -15.29 -2.12
CA GLY A 62 13.82 -15.33 -1.92
C GLY A 62 13.07 -14.11 -2.46
N GLY A 63 13.76 -13.18 -3.13
CA GLY A 63 13.19 -11.90 -3.60
C GLY A 63 11.84 -11.97 -4.32
N PHE A 64 11.55 -13.05 -5.06
CA PHE A 64 10.25 -13.20 -5.74
C PHE A 64 9.09 -13.52 -4.77
N ALA A 65 9.34 -14.34 -3.75
CA ALA A 65 8.35 -14.64 -2.72
C ALA A 65 8.12 -13.41 -1.82
N LEU A 66 9.19 -12.70 -1.44
CA LEU A 66 9.11 -11.45 -0.69
C LEU A 66 8.37 -10.37 -1.48
N PHE A 67 8.58 -10.28 -2.79
CA PHE A 67 7.86 -9.37 -3.66
C PHE A 67 6.34 -9.68 -3.69
N ALA A 68 5.96 -10.95 -3.81
CA ALA A 68 4.55 -11.35 -3.75
C ALA A 68 3.92 -11.00 -2.38
N VAL A 69 4.67 -11.17 -1.28
CA VAL A 69 4.22 -10.75 0.06
C VAL A 69 4.06 -9.23 0.13
N ALA A 70 5.00 -8.45 -0.40
CA ALA A 70 4.91 -7.00 -0.41
C ALA A 70 3.69 -6.48 -1.21
N VAL A 71 3.37 -7.10 -2.35
CA VAL A 71 2.16 -6.78 -3.13
C VAL A 71 0.89 -7.12 -2.34
N ARG A 72 0.86 -8.26 -1.62
CA ARG A 72 -0.29 -8.62 -0.78
C ARG A 72 -0.50 -7.63 0.37
N GLU A 73 0.57 -7.22 1.04
CA GLU A 73 0.47 -6.23 2.13
C GLU A 73 0.03 -4.86 1.62
N LEU A 74 0.36 -4.53 0.37
CA LEU A 74 -0.15 -3.32 -0.27
C LEU A 74 -1.68 -3.40 -0.51
N VAL A 75 -2.22 -4.59 -0.81
CA VAL A 75 -3.68 -4.83 -0.88
C VAL A 75 -4.31 -4.63 0.49
N ASP A 76 -3.75 -5.23 1.54
CA ASP A 76 -4.26 -5.12 2.90
C ASP A 76 -4.28 -3.65 3.37
N LEU A 77 -3.28 -2.87 2.97
CA LEU A 77 -3.20 -1.43 3.21
C LEU A 77 -4.21 -0.61 2.39
N ALA A 78 -4.54 -1.04 1.16
CA ALA A 78 -5.49 -0.34 0.30
C ALA A 78 -6.96 -0.64 0.65
N GLU A 79 -7.24 -1.84 1.15
CA GLU A 79 -8.59 -2.33 1.46
C GLU A 79 -8.99 -2.17 2.94
N SER A 80 -8.08 -1.72 3.81
CA SER A 80 -8.31 -1.56 5.25
C SER A 80 -9.56 -0.74 5.57
N ASP A 81 -9.81 0.34 4.82
CA ASP A 81 -10.99 1.19 4.95
C ASP A 81 -12.23 0.68 4.22
N SER A 82 -12.08 -0.26 3.28
CA SER A 82 -13.21 -0.80 2.51
C SER A 82 -13.92 -1.96 3.23
N LYS A 83 -13.33 -2.48 4.31
CA LYS A 83 -13.87 -3.58 5.12
C LYS A 83 -14.59 -3.11 6.39
N ALA A 84 -14.59 -1.81 6.68
CA ALA A 84 -15.32 -1.17 7.77
C ALA A 84 -16.64 -0.58 7.27
#